data_AF-X0XGC5-F1
#
_entry.id   AF-X0XGC5-F1
#
_cell.length_a   1.000
_cell.length_b   1.000
_cell.length_c   1.000
_cell.angle_alpha   90.00
_cell.angle_beta   90.00
_cell.angle_gamma   90.00
#
_symmetry.space_group_name_H-M   'P 1'
#
loop_
_entity.id
_entity.type
_entity.pdbx_description
1 polymer ?
#
loop_
_entity_poly.entity_id
_entity_poly.type
_entity_poly.pdbx_seq_one_letter_code
_entity_poly.pdbx_strand_id
1 'polypeptide(L)'
;GEEFALPITEPVVDMVEAPVNNDAASMPLVKKKELFDEYNDIMLTSPQIQDSRISYRDVNRKVIFANSNGSYVEQNKPDLTLRLTAIARGNGEIQQAGLSLGSVGDFSVIENLHDQVREIAKRAAALLYAPEVKGGEYAVILDPVLAGVFAHEAFGHLSEADFVYQNEPLKQVMVLGKRFGSKHLNIVDDATIPGLRGSYKYDDEGMPASKTYLIHEGVLVGRLHSRETALKMGEKPTGNARAINYLFPPIVRM
;
A
#
# COMPACT_ATOMS: atom_id res chain seq x y z
N GLY A 1 -7.26 -10.70 34.51
CA GLY A 1 -7.07 -10.08 33.20
C GLY A 1 -5.81 -9.25 33.29
N GLU A 2 -4.98 -9.25 32.27
CA GLU A 2 -3.85 -8.31 32.22
C GLU A 2 -4.38 -6.88 32.29
N GLU A 3 -3.73 -6.04 33.07
CA GLU A 3 -4.07 -4.63 33.22
C GLU A 3 -3.79 -3.93 31.88
N PHE A 4 -4.83 -3.44 31.20
CA PHE A 4 -4.68 -2.72 29.94
C PHE A 4 -4.17 -1.30 30.23
N ALA A 5 -2.90 -1.06 29.94
CA ALA A 5 -2.30 0.25 29.98
C ALA A 5 -1.80 0.62 28.58
N LEU A 6 -2.05 1.87 28.15
CA LEU A 6 -1.38 2.46 27.00
C LEU A 6 -0.44 3.55 27.51
N PRO A 7 0.76 3.71 26.93
CA PRO A 7 1.64 4.82 27.27
C PRO A 7 0.89 6.15 27.13
N ILE A 8 0.91 7.00 28.16
CA ILE A 8 0.37 8.35 28.05
C ILE A 8 1.24 9.11 27.05
N THR A 9 0.60 9.73 26.08
CA THR A 9 1.26 10.55 25.07
C THR A 9 0.86 11.99 25.25
N GLU A 10 1.73 12.92 24.84
CA GLU A 10 1.38 14.34 24.85
C GLU A 10 0.13 14.59 24.00
N PRO A 11 -0.82 15.39 24.49
CA PRO A 11 -2.01 15.71 23.72
C PRO A 11 -1.64 16.51 22.47
N VAL A 12 -2.26 16.15 21.35
CA VAL A 12 -2.08 16.82 20.07
C VAL A 12 -3.43 17.35 19.60
N VAL A 13 -3.49 18.64 19.27
CA VAL A 13 -4.65 19.26 18.62
C VAL A 13 -4.21 19.72 17.24
N ASP A 14 -4.75 19.10 16.19
CA ASP A 14 -4.35 19.41 14.82
C ASP A 14 -5.47 19.18 13.79
N MET A 15 -5.42 19.94 12.70
CA MET A 15 -6.30 19.81 11.54
C MET A 15 -5.43 19.63 10.30
N VAL A 16 -5.49 18.44 9.71
CA VAL A 16 -4.61 18.02 8.63
C VAL A 16 -5.39 18.01 7.31
N GLU A 17 -4.95 18.85 6.39
CA GLU A 17 -5.43 18.85 5.02
C GLU A 17 -4.65 17.86 4.15
N ALA A 18 -5.33 17.30 3.16
CA ALA A 18 -4.70 16.42 2.19
C ALA A 18 -3.94 17.24 1.14
N PRO A 19 -2.69 16.88 0.79
CA PRO A 19 -1.91 17.59 -0.20
C PRO A 19 -2.35 17.19 -1.62
N VAL A 20 -3.54 17.63 -2.04
CA VAL A 20 -4.12 17.27 -3.35
C VAL A 20 -4.07 18.48 -4.29
N ASN A 21 -3.32 18.35 -5.38
CA ASN A 21 -3.20 19.41 -6.37
C ASN A 21 -4.35 19.35 -7.40
N ASN A 22 -4.64 18.18 -7.95
CA ASN A 22 -5.75 17.94 -8.88
C ASN A 22 -6.77 17.00 -8.24
N ASP A 23 -7.72 17.55 -7.46
CA ASP A 23 -8.68 16.75 -6.69
C ASP A 23 -9.65 16.00 -7.59
N ALA A 24 -9.60 14.66 -7.53
CA ALA A 24 -10.52 13.78 -8.21
C ALA A 24 -11.99 14.09 -7.90
N ALA A 25 -12.32 14.52 -6.68
CA ALA A 25 -13.69 14.88 -6.32
C ALA A 25 -14.22 16.09 -7.11
N SER A 26 -13.33 16.98 -7.55
CA SER A 26 -13.69 18.15 -8.38
C SER A 26 -13.92 17.80 -9.86
N MET A 27 -13.43 16.64 -10.31
CA MET A 27 -13.54 16.21 -11.71
C MET A 27 -14.95 15.70 -12.02
N PRO A 28 -15.65 16.28 -13.04
CA PRO A 28 -16.99 15.81 -13.43
C PRO A 28 -16.98 14.35 -13.84
N LEU A 29 -18.00 13.58 -13.43
CA LEU A 29 -18.11 12.16 -13.75
C LEU A 29 -18.06 11.89 -15.27
N VAL A 30 -18.64 12.78 -16.08
CA VAL A 30 -18.59 12.69 -17.55
C VAL A 30 -17.16 12.72 -18.07
N LYS A 31 -16.31 13.61 -17.55
CA LYS A 31 -14.88 13.70 -17.95
C LYS A 31 -14.09 12.47 -17.56
N LYS A 32 -14.35 11.93 -16.35
CA LYS A 32 -13.77 10.66 -15.91
C LYS A 32 -14.16 9.52 -16.85
N LYS A 33 -15.44 9.45 -17.23
CA LYS A 33 -15.96 8.43 -18.14
C LYS A 33 -15.34 8.56 -19.53
N GLU A 34 -15.30 9.76 -20.11
CA GLU A 34 -14.69 10.02 -21.43
C GLU A 34 -13.25 9.48 -21.47
N LEU A 35 -12.44 9.78 -20.45
CA LEU A 35 -11.07 9.26 -20.33
C LEU A 35 -11.02 7.72 -20.27
N PHE A 36 -11.95 7.09 -19.53
CA PHE A 36 -12.00 5.64 -19.43
C PHE A 36 -12.53 4.97 -20.71
N ASP A 37 -13.41 5.63 -21.45
CA ASP A 37 -13.83 5.18 -22.77
C ASP A 37 -12.64 5.18 -23.74
N GLU A 38 -11.81 6.23 -23.73
CA GLU A 38 -10.57 6.27 -24.52
C GLU A 38 -9.62 5.11 -24.18
N TYR A 39 -9.42 4.82 -22.88
CA TYR A 39 -8.60 3.67 -22.45
C TYR A 39 -9.20 2.34 -22.88
N ASN A 40 -10.52 2.22 -22.78
CA ASN A 40 -11.22 1.02 -23.21
C ASN A 40 -11.04 0.75 -24.70
N ASP A 41 -11.26 1.78 -25.53
CA ASP A 41 -11.11 1.71 -26.98
C ASP A 41 -9.67 1.34 -27.39
N ILE A 42 -8.68 1.91 -26.70
CA ILE A 42 -7.27 1.56 -26.90
C ILE A 42 -7.02 0.08 -26.62
N MET A 43 -7.52 -0.47 -25.50
CA MET A 43 -7.32 -1.89 -25.18
C MET A 43 -7.96 -2.79 -26.25
N LEU A 44 -9.17 -2.45 -26.69
CA LEU A 44 -9.95 -3.22 -27.66
C LEU A 44 -9.45 -3.07 -29.11
N THR A 45 -8.51 -2.18 -29.38
CA THR A 45 -7.87 -2.06 -30.71
C THR A 45 -7.03 -3.29 -31.05
N SER A 46 -6.57 -4.06 -30.05
CA SER A 46 -5.80 -5.29 -30.26
C SER A 46 -6.73 -6.47 -30.53
N PRO A 47 -6.63 -7.18 -31.68
CA PRO A 47 -7.64 -8.15 -32.10
C PRO A 47 -7.74 -9.40 -31.21
N GLN A 48 -6.69 -9.71 -30.44
CA GLN A 48 -6.69 -10.80 -29.48
C GLN A 48 -7.42 -10.46 -28.17
N ILE A 49 -7.68 -9.17 -27.90
CA ILE A 49 -8.39 -8.72 -26.71
C ILE A 49 -9.89 -8.89 -26.95
N GLN A 50 -10.52 -9.74 -26.15
CA GLN A 50 -11.95 -10.04 -26.26
C GLN A 50 -12.78 -9.31 -25.20
N ASP A 51 -12.14 -8.91 -24.11
CA ASP A 51 -12.79 -8.21 -23.00
C ASP A 51 -11.80 -7.26 -22.31
N SER A 52 -12.35 -6.26 -21.64
CA SER A 52 -11.62 -5.24 -20.90
C SER A 52 -12.38 -4.84 -19.66
N ARG A 53 -11.65 -4.54 -18.58
CA ARG A 53 -12.25 -4.10 -17.31
C ARG A 53 -11.55 -2.87 -16.79
N ILE A 54 -12.35 -1.84 -16.51
CA ILE A 54 -11.92 -0.62 -15.84
C ILE A 54 -12.68 -0.54 -14.51
N SER A 55 -11.93 -0.56 -13.41
CA SER A 55 -12.47 -0.30 -12.07
C SER A 55 -11.89 1.00 -11.55
N TYR A 56 -12.74 2.01 -11.39
CA TYR A 56 -12.38 3.30 -10.81
C TYR A 56 -13.13 3.52 -9.50
N ARG A 57 -12.45 4.09 -8.50
CA ARG A 57 -13.06 4.54 -7.26
C ARG A 57 -12.26 5.71 -6.71
N ASP A 58 -12.95 6.80 -6.43
CA ASP A 58 -12.49 7.91 -5.61
C ASP A 58 -13.41 8.11 -4.40
N VAL A 59 -12.82 8.45 -3.26
CA VAL A 59 -13.54 8.68 -2.01
C VAL A 59 -12.89 9.83 -1.28
N ASN A 60 -13.70 10.77 -0.78
CA ASN A 60 -13.24 11.72 0.23
C ASN A 60 -13.66 11.23 1.62
N ARG A 61 -12.71 11.19 2.56
CA ARG A 61 -12.94 10.71 3.93
C ARG A 61 -12.41 11.73 4.91
N LYS A 62 -13.23 12.09 5.89
CA LYS A 62 -12.81 12.83 7.08
C LYS A 62 -12.70 11.86 8.26
N VAL A 63 -11.55 11.85 8.92
CA VAL A 63 -11.26 11.01 10.10
C VAL A 63 -11.00 11.94 11.28
N ILE A 64 -11.69 11.68 12.40
CA ILE A 64 -11.50 12.43 13.65
C ILE A 64 -11.04 11.43 14.71
N PHE A 65 -9.89 11.69 15.30
CA PHE A 65 -9.38 10.99 16.47
C PHE A 65 -9.48 11.91 17.69
N ALA A 66 -10.09 11.44 18.77
CA ALA A 66 -10.15 12.16 20.04
C ALA A 66 -9.98 11.18 21.21
N ASN A 67 -9.28 11.60 22.27
CA ASN A 67 -9.07 10.77 23.45
C ASN A 67 -9.18 11.56 24.77
N SER A 68 -9.26 10.84 25.90
CA SER A 68 -9.39 11.43 27.24
C SER A 68 -8.15 12.18 27.72
N ASN A 69 -7.01 12.02 27.05
CA ASN A 69 -5.78 12.75 27.39
C ASN A 69 -5.75 14.15 26.78
N GLY A 70 -6.75 14.50 25.96
CA GLY A 70 -6.90 15.82 25.34
C GLY A 70 -6.45 15.91 23.89
N SER A 71 -6.11 14.79 23.24
CA SER A 71 -5.83 14.81 21.80
C SER A 71 -7.12 15.01 21.00
N TYR A 72 -7.03 15.80 19.93
CA TYR A 72 -8.06 16.00 18.92
C TYR A 72 -7.38 16.19 17.55
N VAL A 73 -7.44 15.19 16.68
CA VAL A 73 -6.83 15.23 15.35
C VAL A 73 -7.91 15.03 14.31
N GLU A 74 -8.06 16.00 13.42
CA GLU A 74 -8.91 15.91 12.24
C GLU A 74 -8.03 15.71 11.00
N GLN A 75 -8.34 14.72 10.16
CA GLN A 75 -7.60 14.44 8.92
C GLN A 75 -8.57 14.24 7.75
N ASN A 76 -8.34 14.99 6.66
CA ASN A 76 -8.93 14.67 5.36
C ASN A 76 -8.03 13.66 4.64
N LYS A 77 -8.60 12.52 4.25
CA LYS A 77 -7.94 11.39 3.59
C LYS A 77 -8.68 11.02 2.29
N PRO A 78 -8.61 11.85 1.24
CA PRO A 78 -9.06 11.47 -0.08
C PRO A 78 -8.21 10.32 -0.63
N ASP A 79 -8.83 9.41 -1.37
CA ASP A 79 -8.20 8.23 -1.98
C ASP A 79 -8.76 8.06 -3.38
N LEU A 80 -7.89 7.77 -4.34
CA LEU A 80 -8.26 7.40 -5.70
C LEU A 80 -7.60 6.07 -6.05
N THR A 81 -8.35 5.22 -6.75
CA THR A 81 -7.87 3.97 -7.32
C THR A 81 -8.36 3.79 -8.74
N LEU A 82 -7.47 3.28 -9.59
CA LEU A 82 -7.77 2.84 -10.93
C LEU A 82 -7.15 1.45 -11.15
N ARG A 83 -7.95 0.52 -11.64
CA ARG A 83 -7.48 -0.78 -12.12
C ARG A 83 -7.95 -0.97 -13.55
N LEU A 84 -7.00 -1.20 -14.45
CA LEU A 84 -7.21 -1.51 -15.85
C LEU A 84 -6.78 -2.95 -16.10
N THR A 85 -7.63 -3.72 -16.78
CA THR A 85 -7.33 -5.10 -17.18
C THR A 85 -7.72 -5.31 -18.63
N ALA A 86 -6.79 -5.80 -19.45
CA ALA A 86 -7.08 -6.33 -20.79
C ALA A 86 -7.09 -7.86 -20.73
N ILE A 87 -8.08 -8.48 -21.36
CA ILE A 87 -8.29 -9.93 -21.34
C ILE A 87 -8.17 -10.43 -22.78
N ALA A 88 -7.10 -11.19 -23.04
CA ALA A 88 -6.82 -11.81 -24.32
C ALA A 88 -7.32 -13.25 -24.36
N ARG A 89 -7.84 -13.68 -25.51
CA ARG A 89 -8.22 -15.07 -25.75
C ARG A 89 -7.73 -15.54 -27.11
N GLY A 90 -7.10 -16.71 -27.15
CA GLY A 90 -6.58 -17.31 -28.37
C GLY A 90 -5.91 -18.64 -28.08
N ASN A 91 -5.78 -19.52 -29.08
CA ASN A 91 -5.14 -20.83 -28.95
C ASN A 91 -5.71 -21.73 -27.84
N GLY A 92 -6.98 -21.54 -27.44
CA GLY A 92 -7.59 -22.26 -26.31
C GLY A 92 -7.28 -21.67 -24.93
N GLU A 93 -6.44 -20.62 -24.87
CA GLU A 93 -5.99 -19.96 -23.65
C GLU A 93 -6.74 -18.66 -23.39
N ILE A 94 -6.78 -18.26 -22.12
CA ILE A 94 -7.20 -16.93 -21.67
C ILE A 94 -6.07 -16.34 -20.85
N GLN A 95 -5.61 -15.16 -21.24
CA GLN A 95 -4.52 -14.45 -20.57
C GLN A 95 -4.95 -13.03 -20.23
N GLN A 96 -4.39 -12.48 -19.17
CA GLN A 96 -4.71 -11.13 -18.72
C GLN A 96 -3.46 -10.36 -18.37
N ALA A 97 -3.52 -9.05 -18.63
CA ALA A 97 -2.54 -8.11 -18.13
C ALA A 97 -3.28 -6.88 -17.61
N GLY A 98 -2.66 -6.19 -16.65
CA GLY A 98 -3.27 -5.00 -16.10
C GLY A 98 -2.29 -4.04 -15.45
N LEU A 99 -2.85 -2.92 -15.03
CA LEU A 99 -2.18 -1.87 -14.27
C LEU A 99 -3.11 -1.49 -13.11
N SER A 100 -2.52 -1.27 -11.94
CA SER A 100 -3.22 -0.76 -10.78
C SER A 100 -2.48 0.48 -10.29
N LEU A 101 -3.21 1.57 -10.12
CA LEU A 101 -2.71 2.85 -9.64
C LEU A 101 -3.59 3.36 -8.50
N GLY A 102 -2.99 4.21 -7.67
CA GLY A 102 -3.75 4.98 -6.71
C GLY A 102 -2.95 6.16 -6.19
N SER A 103 -3.66 7.12 -5.61
CA SER A 103 -3.12 8.35 -5.06
C SER A 103 -3.95 8.79 -3.86
N VAL A 104 -3.47 9.83 -3.19
CA VAL A 104 -4.22 10.56 -2.15
C VAL A 104 -5.33 11.43 -2.76
N GLY A 105 -6.08 10.92 -3.75
CA GLY A 105 -7.14 11.66 -4.45
C GLY A 105 -6.65 12.56 -5.60
N ASP A 106 -5.35 12.54 -5.93
CA ASP A 106 -4.82 13.26 -7.07
C ASP A 106 -5.18 12.56 -8.38
N PHE A 107 -5.99 13.21 -9.22
CA PHE A 107 -6.47 12.72 -10.49
C PHE A 107 -5.37 12.71 -11.57
N SER A 108 -4.33 13.54 -11.44
CA SER A 108 -3.27 13.64 -12.45
C SER A 108 -2.52 12.33 -12.69
N VAL A 109 -2.49 11.44 -11.69
CA VAL A 109 -1.84 10.13 -11.78
C VAL A 109 -2.52 9.19 -12.79
N ILE A 110 -3.72 9.54 -13.28
CA ILE A 110 -4.48 8.71 -14.22
C ILE A 110 -4.82 9.39 -15.55
N GLU A 111 -4.45 10.65 -15.78
CA GLU A 111 -4.88 11.43 -16.97
C GLU A 111 -4.14 11.06 -18.28
N ASN A 112 -2.93 10.50 -18.18
CA ASN A 112 -2.04 10.31 -19.34
C ASN A 112 -1.53 8.87 -19.45
N LEU A 113 -2.44 7.89 -19.35
CA LEU A 113 -2.09 6.48 -19.36
C LEU A 113 -2.18 5.80 -20.73
N HIS A 114 -2.48 6.53 -21.81
CA HIS A 114 -2.77 5.95 -23.13
C HIS A 114 -1.70 4.98 -23.64
N ASP A 115 -0.42 5.29 -23.41
CA ASP A 115 0.67 4.41 -23.80
C ASP A 115 0.81 3.19 -22.86
N GLN A 116 0.67 3.35 -21.54
CA GLN A 116 0.62 2.18 -20.66
C GLN A 116 -0.56 1.27 -20.99
N VAL A 117 -1.72 1.84 -21.36
CA VAL A 117 -2.91 1.08 -21.75
C VAL A 117 -2.68 0.30 -23.04
N ARG A 118 -2.00 0.88 -24.04
CA ARG A 118 -1.53 0.14 -25.22
C ARG A 118 -0.62 -1.03 -24.85
N GLU A 119 0.33 -0.80 -23.95
CA GLU A 119 1.28 -1.84 -23.51
C GLU A 119 0.59 -2.96 -22.71
N ILE A 120 -0.45 -2.65 -21.92
CA ILE A 120 -1.26 -3.66 -21.24
C ILE A 120 -1.91 -4.61 -22.25
N ALA A 121 -2.54 -4.07 -23.30
CA ALA A 121 -3.18 -4.90 -24.34
C ALA A 121 -2.16 -5.75 -25.11
N LYS A 122 -1.03 -5.15 -25.52
CA LYS A 122 0.07 -5.88 -26.17
C LYS A 122 0.59 -7.02 -25.29
N ARG A 123 0.79 -6.77 -23.99
CA ARG A 123 1.28 -7.77 -23.04
C ARG A 123 0.28 -8.91 -22.85
N ALA A 124 -1.02 -8.62 -22.70
CA ALA A 124 -2.05 -9.65 -22.60
C ALA A 124 -2.08 -10.54 -23.86
N ALA A 125 -2.00 -9.94 -25.05
CA ALA A 125 -1.95 -10.68 -26.31
C ALA A 125 -0.66 -11.52 -26.45
N ALA A 126 0.50 -10.98 -26.06
CA ALA A 126 1.76 -11.69 -26.10
C ALA A 126 1.80 -12.92 -25.17
N LEU A 127 1.13 -12.83 -24.01
CA LEU A 127 1.04 -13.95 -23.07
C LEU A 127 0.35 -15.19 -23.64
N LEU A 128 -0.51 -15.06 -24.66
CA LEU A 128 -1.13 -16.21 -25.35
C LEU A 128 -0.12 -17.12 -26.07
N TYR A 129 1.10 -16.64 -26.28
CA TYR A 129 2.18 -17.36 -26.97
C TYR A 129 3.41 -17.54 -26.06
N ALA A 130 3.34 -17.10 -24.80
CA ALA A 130 4.44 -17.24 -23.88
C ALA A 130 4.66 -18.72 -23.53
N PRO A 131 5.91 -19.22 -23.53
CA PRO A 131 6.19 -20.58 -23.11
C PRO A 131 5.94 -20.74 -21.61
N GLU A 132 5.55 -21.94 -21.20
CA GLU A 132 5.46 -22.29 -19.79
C GLU A 132 6.85 -22.35 -19.15
N VAL A 133 6.96 -21.82 -17.93
CA VAL A 133 8.17 -21.99 -17.11
C VAL A 133 8.15 -23.36 -16.44
N LYS A 134 9.27 -24.09 -16.50
CA LYS A 134 9.43 -25.33 -15.73
C LYS A 134 9.74 -25.00 -14.27
N GLY A 135 9.04 -25.63 -13.34
CA GLY A 135 9.31 -25.45 -11.90
C GLY A 135 10.77 -25.80 -11.55
N GLY A 136 11.39 -24.97 -10.72
CA GLY A 136 12.79 -25.11 -10.32
C GLY A 136 13.32 -23.85 -9.62
N GLU A 137 14.59 -23.90 -9.22
CA GLU A 137 15.30 -22.77 -8.64
C GLU A 137 16.04 -22.01 -9.75
N TYR A 138 15.82 -20.69 -9.80
CA TYR A 138 16.43 -19.81 -10.80
C TYR A 138 16.93 -18.54 -10.13
N ALA A 139 17.98 -17.96 -10.69
CA ALA A 139 18.29 -16.55 -10.43
C ALA A 139 17.24 -15.68 -11.13
N VAL A 140 16.57 -14.81 -10.37
CA VAL A 140 15.50 -13.94 -10.88
C VAL A 140 15.92 -12.48 -10.71
N ILE A 141 15.75 -11.70 -11.78
CA ILE A 141 15.83 -10.25 -11.72
C ILE A 141 14.39 -9.73 -11.62
N LEU A 142 14.10 -9.00 -10.55
CA LEU A 142 12.76 -8.48 -10.29
C LEU A 142 12.61 -7.06 -10.86
N ASP A 143 11.47 -6.81 -11.49
CA ASP A 143 10.97 -5.46 -11.71
C ASP A 143 10.88 -4.71 -10.35
N PRO A 144 11.25 -3.42 -10.26
CA PRO A 144 11.25 -2.69 -8.99
C PRO A 144 9.89 -2.63 -8.28
N VAL A 145 8.77 -2.54 -9.02
CA VAL A 145 7.43 -2.53 -8.43
C VAL A 145 7.12 -3.91 -7.84
N LEU A 146 7.44 -4.98 -8.58
CA LEU A 146 7.29 -6.33 -8.09
C LEU A 146 8.22 -6.63 -6.89
N ALA A 147 9.44 -6.09 -6.90
CA ALA A 147 10.37 -6.19 -5.77
C ALA A 147 9.80 -5.51 -4.51
N GLY A 148 9.10 -4.38 -4.69
CA GLY A 148 8.36 -3.72 -3.60
C GLY A 148 7.25 -4.60 -3.02
N VAL A 149 6.46 -5.26 -3.87
CA VAL A 149 5.44 -6.23 -3.41
C VAL A 149 6.08 -7.41 -2.69
N PHE A 150 7.16 -7.96 -3.25
CA PHE A 150 7.91 -9.03 -2.59
C PHE A 150 8.42 -8.60 -1.20
N ALA A 151 8.96 -7.38 -1.08
CA ALA A 151 9.40 -6.84 0.20
C ALA A 151 8.23 -6.67 1.20
N HIS A 152 7.07 -6.22 0.73
CA HIS A 152 5.84 -6.08 1.53
C HIS A 152 5.42 -7.43 2.15
N GLU A 153 5.35 -8.48 1.33
CA GLU A 153 4.93 -9.81 1.78
C GLU A 153 6.02 -10.50 2.63
N ALA A 154 7.28 -10.44 2.19
CA ALA A 154 8.37 -11.20 2.78
C ALA A 154 8.90 -10.58 4.09
N PHE A 155 8.83 -9.25 4.23
CA PHE A 155 9.38 -8.54 5.39
C PHE A 155 8.41 -7.57 6.03
N GLY A 156 7.54 -6.93 5.25
CA GLY A 156 6.60 -5.93 5.72
C GLY A 156 5.70 -6.47 6.83
N HIS A 157 4.83 -7.43 6.50
CA HIS A 157 3.93 -8.03 7.49
C HIS A 157 4.65 -8.77 8.62
N LEU A 158 5.81 -9.39 8.33
CA LEU A 158 6.62 -10.03 9.39
C LEU A 158 7.17 -9.02 10.41
N SER A 159 7.23 -7.74 10.05
CA SER A 159 7.69 -6.67 10.91
C SER A 159 6.55 -5.99 11.69
N GLU A 160 5.29 -6.39 11.49
CA GLU A 160 4.15 -5.91 12.27
C GLU A 160 4.16 -6.58 13.66
N ALA A 161 4.33 -5.79 14.72
CA ALA A 161 4.61 -6.32 16.06
C ALA A 161 3.46 -7.10 16.70
N ASP A 162 2.21 -6.86 16.31
CA ASP A 162 1.07 -7.66 16.77
C ASP A 162 1.15 -9.09 16.22
N PHE A 163 1.54 -9.26 14.96
CA PHE A 163 1.78 -10.57 14.35
C PHE A 163 2.97 -11.28 14.99
N VAL A 164 4.06 -10.56 15.29
CA VAL A 164 5.24 -11.12 15.97
C VAL A 164 4.90 -11.51 17.41
N TYR A 165 4.28 -10.63 18.19
CA TYR A 165 4.02 -10.88 19.61
C TYR A 165 3.01 -12.02 19.83
N GLN A 166 2.11 -12.28 18.88
CA GLN A 166 1.14 -13.36 19.00
C GLN A 166 1.66 -14.71 18.46
N ASN A 167 2.80 -14.75 17.77
CA ASN A 167 3.32 -15.93 17.09
C ASN A 167 4.70 -16.36 17.65
N GLU A 168 4.71 -17.38 18.52
CA GLU A 168 5.94 -17.87 19.16
C GLU A 168 7.05 -18.27 18.17
N PRO A 169 6.80 -19.07 17.11
CA PRO A 169 7.80 -19.31 16.07
C PRO A 169 8.39 -18.03 15.48
N LEU A 170 7.54 -17.03 15.21
CA LEU A 170 7.98 -15.78 14.60
C LEU A 170 8.83 -14.94 15.55
N LYS A 171 8.55 -14.94 16.86
CA LYS A 171 9.41 -14.28 17.87
C LYS A 171 10.84 -14.79 17.82
N GLN A 172 11.01 -16.10 17.63
CA GLN A 172 12.35 -16.72 17.54
C GLN A 172 13.07 -16.37 16.22
N VAL A 173 12.32 -16.05 15.17
CA VAL A 173 12.88 -15.69 13.87
C VAL A 173 13.18 -14.20 13.79
N MET A 174 12.28 -13.33 14.25
CA MET A 174 12.34 -11.87 14.15
C MET A 174 13.02 -11.23 15.36
N VAL A 175 14.21 -11.71 15.71
CA VAL A 175 15.04 -11.18 16.81
C VAL A 175 15.91 -10.04 16.29
N LEU A 176 15.83 -8.88 16.94
CA LEU A 176 16.67 -7.71 16.58
C LEU A 176 18.15 -8.10 16.60
N GLY A 177 18.91 -7.59 15.63
CA GLY A 177 20.32 -7.93 15.41
C GLY A 177 20.55 -9.17 14.53
N LYS A 178 19.50 -9.95 14.22
CA LYS A 178 19.63 -11.09 13.29
C LYS A 178 19.85 -10.63 11.86
N ARG A 179 20.73 -11.32 11.14
CA ARG A 179 21.01 -11.07 9.71
C ARG A 179 20.05 -11.86 8.81
N PHE A 180 19.38 -11.14 7.91
CA PHE A 180 18.47 -11.67 6.88
C PHE A 180 19.02 -11.57 5.47
N GLY A 181 20.07 -10.76 5.25
CA GLY A 181 20.63 -10.58 3.92
C GLY A 181 22.03 -10.00 3.89
N SER A 182 22.50 -9.74 2.67
CA SER A 182 23.76 -9.03 2.42
C SER A 182 23.64 -7.55 2.82
N LYS A 183 24.78 -6.86 2.90
CA LYS A 183 24.84 -5.43 3.23
C LYS A 183 24.04 -4.51 2.29
N HIS A 184 23.63 -4.99 1.13
CA HIS A 184 22.84 -4.21 0.18
C HIS A 184 21.35 -4.19 0.51
N LEU A 185 20.86 -5.12 1.33
CA LEU A 185 19.45 -5.21 1.70
C LEU A 185 19.10 -4.15 2.74
N ASN A 186 18.22 -3.23 2.39
CA ASN A 186 17.65 -2.24 3.30
C ASN A 186 16.15 -2.18 3.07
N ILE A 187 15.37 -2.26 4.15
CA ILE A 187 13.90 -2.22 4.12
C ILE A 187 13.45 -1.16 5.12
N VAL A 188 12.66 -0.21 4.63
CA VAL A 188 12.20 0.95 5.39
C VAL A 188 10.71 1.12 5.16
N ASP A 189 9.96 1.31 6.24
CA ASP A 189 8.60 1.81 6.22
C ASP A 189 8.63 3.32 6.49
N ASP A 190 8.00 4.13 5.63
CA ASP A 190 8.08 5.58 5.73
C ASP A 190 6.77 6.24 5.28
N ALA A 191 5.89 6.50 6.25
CA ALA A 191 4.64 7.21 6.02
C ALA A 191 4.81 8.74 5.96
N THR A 192 6.04 9.26 6.11
CA THR A 192 6.32 10.71 6.15
C THR A 192 6.56 11.32 4.77
N ILE A 193 6.69 10.49 3.72
CA ILE A 193 6.97 10.96 2.35
C ILE A 193 5.74 11.69 1.78
N PRO A 194 5.83 12.98 1.42
CA PRO A 194 4.66 13.73 0.97
C PRO A 194 4.05 13.17 -0.33
N GLY A 195 2.72 13.16 -0.41
CA GLY A 195 1.96 12.87 -1.64
C GLY A 195 1.84 11.39 -2.01
N LEU A 196 2.50 10.46 -1.30
CA LEU A 196 2.32 9.03 -1.54
C LEU A 196 1.03 8.51 -0.90
N ARG A 197 0.41 7.53 -1.55
CA ARG A 197 -0.86 6.93 -1.11
C ARG A 197 -0.81 6.29 0.28
N GLY A 198 0.36 5.76 0.68
CA GLY A 198 0.57 5.16 1.99
C GLY A 198 0.86 6.17 3.11
N SER A 199 1.07 7.44 2.76
CA SER A 199 1.51 8.46 3.72
C SER A 199 0.37 9.07 4.51
N TYR A 200 0.68 9.50 5.73
CA TYR A 200 -0.25 10.16 6.64
C TYR A 200 0.54 10.95 7.68
N LYS A 201 -0.10 11.93 8.33
CA LYS A 201 0.55 12.69 9.40
C LYS A 201 0.41 12.01 10.75
N TYR A 202 -0.77 11.43 11.00
CA TYR A 202 -1.05 10.65 12.21
C TYR A 202 -1.72 9.32 11.86
N ASP A 203 -1.34 8.28 12.57
CA ASP A 203 -2.05 7.00 12.55
C ASP A 203 -3.41 7.11 13.27
N ASP A 204 -4.15 6.01 13.37
CA ASP A 204 -5.51 6.00 13.92
C ASP A 204 -5.53 5.89 15.46
N GLU A 205 -4.35 5.93 16.11
CA GLU A 205 -4.17 6.17 17.56
C GLU A 205 -3.70 7.61 17.86
N GLY A 206 -3.59 8.45 16.83
CA GLY A 206 -3.10 9.83 16.93
C GLY A 206 -1.58 9.93 17.09
N MET A 207 -0.82 8.87 16.80
CA MET A 207 0.63 8.90 16.84
C MET A 207 1.19 9.52 15.55
N PRO A 208 2.17 10.44 15.62
CA PRO A 208 2.82 10.97 14.43
C PRO A 208 3.43 9.85 13.59
N ALA A 209 3.26 9.94 12.27
CA ALA A 209 3.95 9.07 11.34
C ALA A 209 5.47 9.17 11.49
N SER A 210 6.16 8.07 11.24
CA SER A 210 7.61 8.02 11.33
C SER A 210 8.24 7.25 10.18
N LYS A 211 9.56 7.39 10.07
CA LYS A 211 10.40 6.57 9.22
C LYS A 211 11.03 5.47 10.07
N THR A 212 10.71 4.22 9.79
CA THR A 212 11.19 3.06 10.54
C THR A 212 12.06 2.17 9.67
N TYR A 213 13.32 2.01 10.06
CA TYR A 213 14.20 1.02 9.47
C TYR A 213 13.83 -0.36 10.02
N LEU A 214 13.44 -1.26 9.13
CA LEU A 214 13.15 -2.65 9.47
C LEU A 214 14.41 -3.49 9.28
N ILE A 215 15.00 -3.41 8.09
CA ILE A 215 16.31 -4.00 7.78
C ILE A 215 17.30 -2.89 7.42
N HIS A 216 18.47 -2.91 8.05
CA HIS A 216 19.59 -2.04 7.71
C HIS A 216 20.84 -2.87 7.42
N GLU A 217 21.40 -2.74 6.23
CA GLU A 217 22.54 -3.53 5.74
C GLU A 217 22.41 -5.05 6.00
N GLY A 218 21.20 -5.56 5.75
CA GLY A 218 20.84 -6.96 5.91
C GLY A 218 20.59 -7.41 7.35
N VAL A 219 20.58 -6.51 8.32
CA VAL A 219 20.32 -6.79 9.75
C VAL A 219 18.95 -6.27 10.14
N LEU A 220 18.17 -7.06 10.88
CA LEU A 220 16.90 -6.62 11.47
C LEU A 220 17.17 -5.64 12.61
N VAL A 221 16.72 -4.39 12.47
CA VAL A 221 17.00 -3.29 13.40
C VAL A 221 15.76 -2.67 14.01
N GLY A 222 14.56 -2.99 13.51
CA GLY A 222 13.31 -2.45 14.02
C GLY A 222 12.09 -3.26 13.60
N ARG A 223 10.94 -2.85 14.14
CA ARG A 223 9.60 -3.38 13.83
C ARG A 223 8.60 -2.23 13.86
N LEU A 224 7.42 -2.46 13.30
CA LEU A 224 6.31 -1.52 13.33
C LEU A 224 5.48 -1.76 14.59
N HIS A 225 4.99 -0.69 15.19
CA HIS A 225 4.31 -0.73 16.48
C HIS A 225 3.09 0.20 16.54
N SER A 226 2.04 -0.32 17.18
CA SER A 226 1.02 0.43 17.90
C SER A 226 1.53 0.83 19.29
N ARG A 227 0.78 1.68 20.01
CA ARG A 227 1.09 2.01 21.40
C ARG A 227 1.08 0.79 22.32
N GLU A 228 0.14 -0.14 22.09
CA GLU A 228 0.02 -1.37 22.88
C GLU A 228 1.21 -2.30 22.67
N THR A 229 1.56 -2.59 21.42
CA THR A 229 2.64 -3.52 21.08
C THR A 229 4.01 -2.96 21.49
N ALA A 230 4.20 -1.65 21.35
CA ALA A 230 5.38 -0.95 21.86
C ALA A 230 5.55 -1.18 23.37
N LEU A 231 4.49 -0.96 24.15
CA LEU A 231 4.54 -1.18 25.60
C LEU A 231 4.83 -2.64 25.95
N LYS A 232 4.12 -3.59 25.33
CA LYS A 232 4.26 -5.03 25.59
C LYS A 232 5.67 -5.55 25.28
N MET A 233 6.34 -4.97 24.29
CA MET A 233 7.67 -5.39 23.87
C MET A 233 8.80 -4.52 24.44
N GLY A 234 8.48 -3.47 25.21
CA GLY A 234 9.47 -2.53 25.73
C GLY A 234 10.15 -1.69 24.64
N GLU A 235 9.45 -1.46 23.53
CA GLU A 235 9.91 -0.74 22.35
C GLU A 235 9.16 0.60 22.20
N LYS A 236 9.50 1.40 21.17
CA LYS A 236 8.85 2.69 20.92
C LYS A 236 7.71 2.55 19.91
N PRO A 237 6.60 3.29 20.06
CA PRO A 237 5.58 3.36 19.02
C PRO A 237 6.18 4.00 17.75
N THR A 238 5.74 3.53 16.59
CA THR A 238 6.26 3.98 15.29
C THR A 238 5.21 4.70 14.43
N GLY A 239 3.99 4.86 14.96
CA GLY A 239 2.89 5.49 14.24
C GLY A 239 2.32 4.58 13.15
N ASN A 240 2.14 3.30 13.44
CA ASN A 240 1.67 2.29 12.48
C ASN A 240 0.36 1.62 12.93
N ALA A 241 -0.38 2.18 13.89
CA ALA A 241 -1.68 1.66 14.28
C ALA A 241 -2.76 2.17 13.32
N ARG A 242 -3.22 1.32 12.39
CA ARG A 242 -4.17 1.70 11.33
C ARG A 242 -5.45 0.87 11.42
N ALA A 243 -6.59 1.53 11.21
CA ALA A 243 -7.91 0.93 11.17
C ALA A 243 -8.54 1.08 9.77
N ILE A 244 -9.35 0.10 9.37
CA ILE A 244 -10.08 0.16 8.10
C ILE A 244 -11.12 1.29 8.14
N ASN A 245 -11.83 1.41 9.27
CA ASN A 245 -12.78 2.47 9.61
C ASN A 245 -13.13 2.38 11.12
N TYR A 246 -14.03 3.24 11.58
CA TYR A 246 -14.43 3.37 13.00
C TYR A 246 -15.08 2.12 13.62
N LEU A 247 -15.47 1.11 12.83
CA LEU A 247 -16.03 -0.16 13.32
C LEU A 247 -14.95 -1.17 13.71
N PHE A 248 -13.68 -0.92 13.39
CA PHE A 248 -12.58 -1.84 13.61
C PHE A 248 -11.52 -1.21 14.51
N PRO A 249 -10.92 -1.99 15.42
CA PRO A 249 -9.77 -1.52 16.19
C PRO A 249 -8.57 -1.28 15.26
N PRO A 250 -7.72 -0.29 15.56
CA PRO A 250 -6.45 -0.15 14.88
C PRO A 250 -5.53 -1.32 15.22
N ILE A 251 -4.76 -1.76 14.24
CA ILE A 251 -3.78 -2.84 14.33
C ILE A 251 -2.50 -2.40 13.63
N VAL A 252 -1.38 -3.08 13.88
CA VAL A 252 -0.09 -2.66 13.33
C VAL A 252 -0.08 -2.89 11.83
N ARG A 253 0.23 -1.85 11.05
CA ARG A 253 0.23 -1.86 9.59
C ARG A 253 1.25 -0.87 9.02
N MET A 254 1.88 -1.27 7.91
CA MET A 254 2.49 -0.34 6.94
C MET A 254 1.41 0.62 6.42
#